data_AF-A0A124ECN7-F1
#
_entry.id   AF-A0A124ECN7-F1
#
_cell.length_a   1.000
_cell.length_b   1.000
_cell.length_c   1.000
_cell.angle_alpha   90.00
_cell.angle_beta   90.00
_cell.angle_gamma   90.00
#
_symmetry.space_group_name_H-M   'P 1'
#
loop_
_entity.id
_entity.type
_entity.pdbx_description
1 polymer ?
#
loop_
_entity_poly.entity_id
_entity_poly.type
_entity_poly.pdbx_seq_one_letter_code
_entity_poly.pdbx_strand_id
1 'polypeptide(L)'
;MIMFDSIAIDCSGMSPADIRAATVASVAEHRLAYLRGFPLDVARYTDLLEHLGELCPNYAAGSASDAYALHPAVNTVRCRAPEPGGEQRVQEKAGSLPLHTGRSFARRRPLHLAMLMADPGWRDFAPGHNGESLIVRWGDVLRAVRERHPEHWAEDLRLLTANSVSFPASHLDEEPSALPFLYVPGTPRLTPVPDDVAVRLPQDVTRLGRAAERMPDGERWYEAVVRFKATADDPEVHQAYVMEAGDVVVIDNDRYGHGRQEVVATRTAPDGGTAVNPRTIWSVNIQ
;
A
#
# COMPACT_ATOMS: atom_id res chain seq x y z
N MET A 1 7.11 11.81 14.23
CA MET A 1 6.19 11.01 13.41
C MET A 1 4.80 11.60 13.57
N ILE A 2 4.10 11.95 12.47
CA ILE A 2 2.70 12.38 12.57
C ILE A 2 1.89 11.17 13.05
N MET A 3 1.19 11.29 14.17
CA MET A 3 0.31 10.21 14.62
C MET A 3 -0.88 10.15 13.69
N PHE A 4 -1.16 8.98 13.12
CA PHE A 4 -2.21 8.80 12.11
C PHE A 4 -3.59 9.32 12.58
N ASP A 5 -3.87 9.25 13.88
CA ASP A 5 -5.10 9.79 14.49
C ASP A 5 -5.18 11.32 14.51
N SER A 6 -4.05 12.04 14.49
CA SER A 6 -4.06 13.51 14.57
C SER A 6 -4.50 14.18 13.25
N ILE A 7 -4.60 13.41 12.17
CA ILE A 7 -5.05 13.87 10.86
C ILE A 7 -6.39 13.23 10.45
N ALA A 8 -7.04 12.51 11.37
CA ALA A 8 -8.31 11.84 11.12
C ALA A 8 -9.43 12.87 10.91
N ILE A 9 -10.19 12.70 9.83
CA ILE A 9 -11.36 13.51 9.48
C ILE A 9 -12.60 12.68 9.79
N ASP A 10 -13.37 13.08 10.79
CA ASP A 10 -14.67 12.47 11.08
C ASP A 10 -15.71 12.94 10.07
N CYS A 11 -16.20 12.02 9.22
CA CYS A 11 -17.18 12.33 8.19
C CYS A 11 -18.61 12.47 8.73
N SER A 12 -18.84 12.21 10.02
CA SER A 12 -20.16 12.20 10.63
C SER A 12 -20.84 13.57 10.50
N GLY A 13 -21.95 13.61 9.77
CA GLY A 13 -22.72 14.84 9.53
C GLY A 13 -22.10 15.81 8.50
N MET A 14 -20.97 15.47 7.89
CA MET A 14 -20.38 16.28 6.82
C MET A 14 -21.14 16.07 5.50
N SER A 15 -21.23 17.14 4.70
CA SER A 15 -21.71 17.00 3.32
C SER A 15 -20.64 16.33 2.44
N PRO A 16 -21.01 15.71 1.30
CA PRO A 16 -20.03 15.19 0.35
C PRO A 16 -19.00 16.23 -0.11
N ALA A 17 -19.42 17.50 -0.22
CA ALA A 17 -18.54 18.59 -0.62
C ALA A 17 -17.49 18.91 0.45
N ASP A 18 -17.87 18.87 1.72
CA ASP A 18 -16.96 19.12 2.84
C ASP A 18 -15.96 17.98 3.01
N ILE A 19 -16.42 16.72 2.89
CA ILE A 19 -15.55 15.54 2.95
C ILE A 19 -14.49 15.63 1.85
N ARG A 20 -14.90 15.97 0.62
CA ARG A 20 -13.99 16.18 -0.49
C ARG A 20 -12.98 17.29 -0.20
N ALA A 21 -13.45 18.46 0.22
CA ALA A 21 -12.56 19.60 0.49
C ALA A 21 -11.52 19.27 1.57
N ALA A 22 -11.95 18.62 2.65
CA ALA A 22 -11.05 18.17 3.72
C ALA A 22 -10.05 17.10 3.24
N THR A 23 -10.50 16.15 2.42
CA THR A 23 -9.63 15.11 1.84
C THR A 23 -8.55 15.72 0.96
N VAL A 24 -8.92 16.61 0.03
CA VAL A 24 -7.97 17.29 -0.86
C VAL A 24 -6.98 18.14 -0.08
N ALA A 25 -7.45 18.89 0.92
CA ALA A 25 -6.59 19.69 1.78
C ALA A 25 -5.58 18.82 2.55
N SER A 26 -6.05 17.72 3.14
CA SER A 26 -5.21 16.78 3.89
C SER A 26 -4.16 16.10 2.99
N VAL A 27 -4.54 15.64 1.79
CA VAL A 27 -3.59 15.10 0.81
C VAL A 27 -2.59 16.16 0.34
N ALA A 28 -3.00 17.41 0.14
CA ALA A 28 -2.10 18.49 -0.25
C ALA A 28 -1.06 18.81 0.83
N GLU A 29 -1.50 18.88 2.09
CA GLU A 29 -0.65 19.24 3.24
C GLU A 29 0.22 18.07 3.71
N HIS A 30 -0.41 16.92 3.92
CA HIS A 30 0.20 15.77 4.59
C HIS A 30 0.63 14.66 3.63
N ARG A 31 0.23 14.71 2.35
CA ARG A 31 0.40 13.60 1.39
C ARG A 31 -0.33 12.31 1.81
N LEU A 32 -1.35 12.49 2.64
CA LEU A 32 -2.09 11.43 3.31
C LEU A 32 -3.43 12.03 3.75
N ALA A 33 -4.52 11.27 3.64
CA ALA A 33 -5.78 11.57 4.31
C ALA A 33 -6.31 10.32 5.00
N TYR A 34 -6.87 10.49 6.20
CA TYR A 34 -7.55 9.42 6.92
C TYR A 34 -8.97 9.89 7.28
N LEU A 35 -9.98 9.24 6.70
CA LEU A 35 -11.39 9.55 6.93
C LEU A 35 -11.99 8.46 7.81
N ARG A 36 -12.78 8.87 8.81
CA ARG A 36 -13.55 7.98 9.67
C ARG A 36 -15.04 8.11 9.38
N GLY A 37 -15.75 6.98 9.43
CA GLY A 37 -17.20 6.95 9.23
C GLY A 37 -17.66 7.41 7.85
N PHE A 38 -16.83 7.22 6.81
CA PHE A 38 -17.22 7.47 5.43
C PHE A 38 -18.35 6.51 5.01
N PRO A 39 -19.36 6.98 4.25
CA PRO A 39 -20.45 6.11 3.80
C PRO A 39 -19.94 4.93 2.96
N LEU A 40 -20.40 3.72 3.28
CA LEU A 40 -20.13 2.50 2.49
C LEU A 40 -20.96 2.48 1.20
N ASP A 41 -20.65 3.41 0.30
CA ASP A 41 -21.31 3.62 -0.98
C ASP A 41 -20.24 3.79 -2.06
N VAL A 42 -20.30 2.92 -3.08
CA VAL A 42 -19.29 2.84 -4.14
C VAL A 42 -19.28 4.12 -4.99
N ALA A 43 -20.45 4.67 -5.31
CA ALA A 43 -20.54 5.85 -6.15
C ALA A 43 -19.99 7.08 -5.44
N ARG A 44 -20.26 7.24 -4.15
CA ARG A 44 -19.67 8.29 -3.32
C ARG A 44 -18.17 8.11 -3.16
N TYR A 45 -17.71 6.87 -2.98
CA TYR A 45 -16.29 6.57 -2.87
C TYR A 45 -15.55 6.93 -4.15
N THR A 46 -16.04 6.51 -5.32
CA THR A 46 -15.39 6.84 -6.60
C THR A 46 -15.48 8.33 -6.93
N ASP A 47 -16.62 8.98 -6.69
CA ASP A 47 -16.77 10.44 -6.87
C ASP A 47 -15.75 11.22 -6.03
N LEU A 48 -15.56 10.86 -4.76
CA LEU A 48 -14.53 11.47 -3.91
C LEU A 48 -13.14 11.34 -4.54
N LEU A 49 -12.78 10.14 -5.01
CA LEU A 49 -11.44 9.84 -5.51
C LEU A 49 -11.15 10.47 -6.87
N GLU A 50 -12.14 10.67 -7.73
CA GLU A 50 -12.01 11.34 -9.03
C GLU A 50 -11.52 12.80 -8.90
N HIS A 51 -11.74 13.42 -7.72
CA HIS A 51 -11.23 14.75 -7.44
C HIS A 51 -9.73 14.79 -7.10
N LEU A 52 -9.12 13.63 -6.84
CA LEU A 52 -7.69 13.50 -6.62
C LEU A 52 -6.92 13.14 -7.89
N GLY A 53 -7.62 12.68 -8.94
CA GLY A 53 -7.02 12.29 -10.21
C GLY A 53 -7.85 11.25 -10.98
N GLU A 54 -7.28 10.73 -12.06
CA GLU A 54 -7.96 9.75 -12.92
C GLU A 54 -7.92 8.35 -12.26
N LEU A 55 -9.07 7.70 -12.12
CA LEU A 55 -9.13 6.36 -11.53
C LEU A 55 -8.56 5.31 -12.50
N CYS A 56 -7.55 4.57 -12.05
CA CYS A 56 -7.00 3.47 -12.83
C CYS A 56 -7.97 2.28 -12.86
N PRO A 57 -8.08 1.57 -14.01
CA PRO A 57 -8.74 0.27 -14.05
C PRO A 57 -8.14 -0.70 -13.03
N ASN A 58 -9.00 -1.49 -12.38
CA ASN A 58 -8.56 -2.55 -11.49
C ASN A 58 -7.83 -3.64 -12.30
N TYR A 59 -7.05 -4.51 -11.62
CA TYR A 59 -6.24 -5.55 -12.27
C TYR A 59 -7.03 -6.59 -13.07
N ALA A 60 -8.36 -6.62 -12.91
CA ALA A 60 -9.25 -7.56 -13.52
C ALA A 60 -10.40 -6.86 -14.28
N ALA A 61 -10.19 -5.62 -14.76
CA ALA A 61 -11.24 -4.82 -15.40
C ALA A 61 -11.79 -5.47 -16.70
N GLY A 62 -11.10 -6.49 -17.24
CA GLY A 62 -11.58 -7.35 -18.32
C GLY A 62 -12.08 -8.74 -17.90
N SER A 63 -12.21 -9.02 -16.60
CA SER A 63 -12.68 -10.30 -16.07
C SER A 63 -14.20 -10.30 -15.93
N ALA A 64 -14.85 -11.35 -16.44
CA ALA A 64 -16.29 -11.57 -16.28
C ALA A 64 -16.69 -12.11 -14.89
N SER A 65 -15.78 -12.12 -13.91
CA SER A 65 -16.07 -12.65 -12.58
C SER A 65 -16.84 -11.63 -11.74
N ASP A 66 -17.95 -12.09 -11.13
CA ASP A 66 -18.77 -11.32 -10.20
C ASP A 66 -17.98 -10.74 -9.01
N ALA A 67 -16.81 -11.31 -8.69
CA ALA A 67 -15.90 -10.79 -7.67
C ALA A 67 -15.38 -9.38 -7.97
N TYR A 68 -15.44 -8.94 -9.24
CA TYR A 68 -15.02 -7.61 -9.71
C TYR A 68 -16.20 -6.70 -10.11
N ALA A 69 -17.44 -7.13 -9.86
CA ALA A 69 -18.64 -6.44 -10.32
C ALA A 69 -18.98 -5.13 -9.60
N LEU A 70 -18.16 -4.71 -8.62
CA LEU A 70 -18.47 -3.52 -7.81
C LEU A 70 -18.30 -2.21 -8.60
N HIS A 71 -17.15 -2.05 -9.26
CA HIS A 71 -16.84 -0.92 -10.15
C HIS A 71 -15.56 -1.22 -10.93
N PRO A 72 -15.41 -0.80 -12.20
CA PRO A 72 -14.22 -1.09 -13.02
C PRO A 72 -12.87 -0.62 -12.42
N ALA A 73 -12.90 0.42 -11.59
CA ALA A 73 -11.71 0.94 -10.92
C ALA A 73 -11.47 0.37 -9.52
N VAL A 74 -12.47 -0.30 -8.92
CA VAL A 74 -12.38 -0.80 -7.54
C VAL A 74 -11.88 -2.24 -7.52
N ASN A 75 -10.77 -2.46 -6.85
CA ASN A 75 -10.26 -3.79 -6.54
C ASN A 75 -10.78 -4.23 -5.16
N THR A 76 -11.60 -5.27 -5.13
CA THR A 76 -12.11 -5.84 -3.89
C THR A 76 -11.11 -6.86 -3.32
N VAL A 77 -10.52 -6.55 -2.18
CA VAL A 77 -9.59 -7.44 -1.46
C VAL A 77 -10.34 -8.14 -0.34
N ARG A 78 -10.44 -9.47 -0.39
CA ARG A 78 -11.14 -10.30 0.60
C ARG A 78 -10.28 -11.48 1.03
N CYS A 79 -10.48 -11.97 2.25
CA CYS A 79 -9.94 -13.27 2.62
C CYS A 79 -10.64 -14.36 1.79
N ARG A 80 -9.88 -15.37 1.35
CA ARG A 80 -10.44 -16.56 0.68
C ARG A 80 -10.04 -17.83 1.42
N ALA A 81 -10.91 -18.83 1.36
CA ALA A 81 -10.57 -20.16 1.84
C ALA A 81 -9.38 -20.73 1.04
N PRO A 82 -8.49 -21.51 1.69
CA PRO A 82 -7.54 -22.39 1.00
C PRO A 82 -8.25 -23.28 -0.02
N GLU A 83 -7.96 -23.08 -1.31
CA GLU A 83 -8.37 -24.00 -2.37
C GLU A 83 -7.24 -24.99 -2.65
N PRO A 84 -7.49 -26.31 -2.62
CA PRO A 84 -6.48 -27.30 -2.96
C PRO A 84 -5.98 -27.10 -4.40
N GLY A 85 -4.71 -26.70 -4.55
CA GLY A 85 -4.05 -26.54 -5.86
C GLY A 85 -4.36 -25.24 -6.61
N GLY A 86 -5.10 -24.29 -6.02
CA GLY A 86 -5.39 -22.99 -6.65
C GLY A 86 -4.30 -21.94 -6.41
N GLU A 87 -3.95 -21.16 -7.43
CA GLU A 87 -3.13 -19.96 -7.25
C GLU A 87 -3.92 -18.91 -6.45
N GLN A 88 -3.51 -18.73 -5.19
CA GLN A 88 -4.10 -17.72 -4.33
C GLN A 88 -3.27 -16.43 -4.36
N ARG A 89 -3.96 -15.29 -4.54
CA ARG A 89 -3.34 -13.96 -4.50
C ARG A 89 -2.86 -13.64 -3.09
N VAL A 90 -1.65 -13.10 -2.95
CA VAL A 90 -1.00 -12.82 -1.65
C VAL A 90 -1.89 -11.93 -0.76
N GLN A 91 -2.57 -10.95 -1.34
CA GLN A 91 -3.46 -10.05 -0.61
C GLN A 91 -4.73 -10.72 -0.07
N GLU A 92 -5.11 -11.90 -0.58
CA GLU A 92 -6.32 -12.65 -0.21
C GLU A 92 -6.03 -13.84 0.73
N LYS A 93 -4.74 -14.10 1.01
CA LYS A 93 -4.26 -15.16 1.92
C LYS A 93 -4.22 -14.70 3.37
N ALA A 94 -4.29 -15.67 4.28
CA ALA A 94 -3.86 -15.49 5.66
C ALA A 94 -2.42 -14.98 5.76
N GLY A 95 -2.10 -14.34 6.87
CA GLY A 95 -0.75 -13.86 7.16
C GLY A 95 -0.54 -12.37 6.93
N SER A 96 0.65 -11.91 7.33
CA SER A 96 1.08 -10.52 7.20
C SER A 96 1.33 -10.15 5.74
N LEU A 97 1.13 -8.87 5.42
CA LEU A 97 1.59 -8.28 4.18
C LEU A 97 2.67 -7.25 4.51
N PRO A 98 3.93 -7.51 4.16
CA PRO A 98 5.00 -6.56 4.44
C PRO A 98 4.78 -5.20 3.79
N LEU A 99 5.52 -4.20 4.29
CA LEU A 99 5.46 -2.86 3.71
C LEU A 99 5.94 -2.86 2.26
N HIS A 100 5.14 -2.22 1.42
CA HIS A 100 5.38 -2.13 -0.01
C HIS A 100 4.68 -0.92 -0.61
N THR A 101 5.00 -0.65 -1.87
CA THR A 101 4.36 0.41 -2.65
C THR A 101 3.35 -0.20 -3.63
N GLY A 102 2.16 0.40 -3.75
CA GLY A 102 1.13 -0.01 -4.69
C GLY A 102 1.66 0.08 -6.12
N ARG A 103 1.51 -1.00 -6.90
CA ARG A 103 2.01 -1.10 -8.30
C ARG A 103 3.47 -0.63 -8.47
N SER A 104 4.37 -0.97 -7.53
CA SER A 104 5.74 -0.45 -7.43
C SER A 104 6.56 -0.43 -8.73
N PHE A 105 6.33 -1.38 -9.64
CA PHE A 105 7.05 -1.49 -10.92
C PHE A 105 6.23 -1.16 -12.18
N ALA A 106 4.97 -0.75 -12.05
CA ALA A 106 4.15 -0.33 -13.19
C ALA A 106 4.79 0.84 -13.95
N ARG A 107 4.51 0.95 -15.26
CA ARG A 107 4.99 2.07 -16.08
C ARG A 107 4.38 3.36 -15.60
N ARG A 108 3.05 3.38 -15.55
CA ARG A 108 2.24 4.48 -15.06
C ARG A 108 1.95 4.20 -13.60
N ARG A 109 2.89 4.57 -12.73
CA ARG A 109 2.68 4.40 -11.30
C ARG A 109 1.54 5.31 -10.85
N PRO A 110 0.54 4.77 -10.13
CA PRO A 110 -0.48 5.59 -9.51
C PRO A 110 0.17 6.60 -8.58
N LEU A 111 -0.25 7.87 -8.66
CA LEU A 111 0.17 8.92 -7.74
C LEU A 111 -0.42 8.69 -6.35
N HIS A 112 -1.67 8.21 -6.30
CA HIS A 112 -2.35 7.90 -5.06
C HIS A 112 -2.89 6.48 -5.02
N LEU A 113 -2.96 5.94 -3.80
CA LEU A 113 -3.64 4.70 -3.48
C LEU A 113 -4.67 5.00 -2.39
N ALA A 114 -5.92 4.62 -2.65
CA ALA A 114 -7.01 4.71 -1.68
C ALA A 114 -7.45 3.31 -1.25
N MET A 115 -7.77 3.16 0.03
CA MET A 115 -8.30 1.94 0.62
C MET A 115 -9.47 2.28 1.55
N LEU A 116 -10.64 1.71 1.29
CA LEU A 116 -11.84 1.80 2.13
C LEU A 116 -12.08 0.45 2.81
N MET A 117 -12.26 0.47 4.13
CA MET A 117 -12.59 -0.71 4.91
C MET A 117 -14.10 -0.98 4.83
N ALA A 118 -14.51 -1.94 4.01
CA ALA A 118 -15.93 -2.28 3.86
C ALA A 118 -16.42 -3.21 4.97
N ASP A 119 -15.58 -4.17 5.37
CA ASP A 119 -15.82 -5.06 6.50
C ASP A 119 -14.48 -5.30 7.23
N PRO A 120 -14.36 -4.97 8.52
CA PRO A 120 -13.12 -5.15 9.27
C PRO A 120 -12.77 -6.62 9.50
N GLY A 121 -13.76 -7.53 9.41
CA GLY A 121 -13.58 -8.95 9.67
C GLY A 121 -13.66 -9.30 11.15
N TRP A 122 -13.06 -10.43 11.50
CA TRP A 122 -12.92 -10.86 12.89
C TRP A 122 -11.92 -9.98 13.66
N ARG A 123 -12.28 -9.66 14.90
CA ARG A 123 -11.53 -8.74 15.80
C ARG A 123 -11.31 -9.33 17.19
N ASP A 124 -11.58 -10.61 17.35
CA ASP A 124 -11.52 -11.38 18.59
C ASP A 124 -10.14 -12.02 18.84
N PHE A 125 -9.12 -11.68 18.04
CA PHE A 125 -7.74 -12.13 18.26
C PHE A 125 -6.90 -11.10 19.01
N ALA A 126 -5.73 -11.53 19.49
CA ALA A 126 -4.76 -10.64 20.11
C ALA A 126 -4.31 -9.53 19.13
N PRO A 127 -3.96 -8.32 19.64
CA PRO A 127 -3.39 -7.26 18.81
C PRO A 127 -2.23 -7.77 17.95
N GLY A 128 -2.22 -7.44 16.67
CA GLY A 128 -1.25 -7.96 15.70
C GLY A 128 -1.73 -9.12 14.84
N HIS A 129 -2.87 -9.70 15.17
CA HIS A 129 -3.46 -10.84 14.45
C HIS A 129 -4.84 -10.54 13.83
N ASN A 130 -5.30 -9.29 13.91
CA ASN A 130 -6.60 -8.87 13.39
C ASN A 130 -6.49 -8.16 12.03
N GLY A 131 -5.35 -8.28 11.35
CA GLY A 131 -5.08 -7.66 10.07
C GLY A 131 -4.98 -6.14 10.13
N GLU A 132 -4.49 -5.59 11.24
CA GLU A 132 -4.21 -4.16 11.42
C GLU A 132 -3.40 -3.60 10.24
N SER A 133 -3.77 -2.42 9.78
CA SER A 133 -3.12 -1.77 8.65
C SER A 133 -1.76 -1.22 9.07
N LEU A 134 -0.77 -1.31 8.19
CA LEU A 134 0.55 -0.74 8.38
C LEU A 134 0.74 0.43 7.43
N ILE A 135 1.41 1.49 7.89
CA ILE A 135 1.82 2.62 7.07
C ILE A 135 3.19 3.14 7.49
N VAL A 136 3.99 3.56 6.51
CA VAL A 136 5.28 4.20 6.75
C VAL A 136 5.52 5.29 5.72
N ARG A 137 6.22 6.35 6.12
CA ARG A 137 6.77 7.34 5.19
C ARG A 137 8.17 6.90 4.78
N TRP A 138 8.46 6.84 3.48
CA TRP A 138 9.77 6.39 3.02
C TRP A 138 10.94 7.27 3.46
N GLY A 139 10.72 8.57 3.62
CA GLY A 139 11.71 9.45 4.24
C GLY A 139 12.08 9.05 5.68
N ASP A 140 11.13 8.50 6.46
CA ASP A 140 11.44 7.97 7.79
C ASP A 140 12.27 6.69 7.72
N VAL A 141 12.01 5.83 6.73
CA VAL A 141 12.84 4.65 6.47
C VAL A 141 14.25 5.06 6.07
N LEU A 142 14.42 6.01 5.14
CA LEU A 142 15.75 6.50 4.76
C LEU A 142 16.52 7.10 5.95
N ARG A 143 15.84 7.89 6.76
CA ARG A 143 16.43 8.46 7.98
C ARG A 143 16.88 7.34 8.93
N ALA A 144 16.04 6.34 9.17
CA ALA A 144 16.36 5.22 10.04
C ALA A 144 17.52 4.36 9.49
N VAL A 145 17.56 4.10 8.18
CA VAL A 145 18.69 3.41 7.53
C VAL A 145 19.99 4.19 7.75
N ARG A 146 19.97 5.51 7.53
CA ARG A 146 21.14 6.37 7.75
C ARG A 146 21.62 6.37 9.20
N GLU A 147 20.69 6.37 10.16
CA GLU A 147 21.01 6.38 11.59
C GLU A 147 21.56 5.02 12.07
N ARG A 148 21.01 3.91 11.56
CA ARG A 148 21.33 2.54 12.01
C ARG A 148 22.50 1.90 11.25
N HIS A 149 22.74 2.31 10.01
CA HIS A 149 23.78 1.77 9.13
C HIS A 149 24.62 2.90 8.50
N PRO A 150 25.22 3.80 9.30
CA PRO A 150 25.97 4.94 8.77
C PRO A 150 27.16 4.54 7.89
N GLU A 151 27.76 3.37 8.15
CA GLU A 151 28.86 2.79 7.37
C GLU A 151 28.44 2.39 5.95
N HIS A 152 27.17 2.04 5.75
CA HIS A 152 26.62 1.63 4.45
C HIS A 152 25.93 2.80 3.73
N TRP A 153 25.47 3.82 4.46
CA TRP A 153 24.55 4.85 3.95
C TRP A 153 24.93 5.47 2.59
N ALA A 154 26.17 5.95 2.45
CA ALA A 154 26.58 6.66 1.22
C ALA A 154 26.56 5.74 0.00
N GLU A 155 26.94 4.48 0.20
CA GLU A 155 26.92 3.47 -0.85
C GLU A 155 25.49 2.99 -1.12
N ASP A 156 24.76 2.68 -0.03
CA ASP A 156 23.30 2.66 0.14
C ASP A 156 22.57 3.48 -0.91
N LEU A 157 22.62 4.78 -0.67
CA LEU A 157 21.92 5.77 -1.43
C LEU A 157 22.37 5.79 -2.90
N ARG A 158 23.68 5.67 -3.16
CA ARG A 158 24.21 5.64 -4.53
C ARG A 158 23.64 4.47 -5.32
N LEU A 159 23.70 3.25 -4.78
CA LEU A 159 23.23 2.04 -5.46
C LEU A 159 21.73 2.11 -5.75
N LEU A 160 20.95 2.52 -4.76
CA LEU A 160 19.49 2.52 -4.85
C LEU A 160 18.94 3.63 -5.76
N THR A 161 19.68 4.71 -5.99
CA THR A 161 19.29 5.83 -6.87
C THR A 161 19.88 5.76 -8.28
N ALA A 162 20.99 5.05 -8.48
CA ALA A 162 21.72 5.10 -9.76
C ALA A 162 21.18 4.14 -10.83
N ASN A 163 20.70 2.96 -10.41
CA ASN A 163 20.38 1.88 -11.35
C ASN A 163 18.89 1.82 -11.63
N SER A 164 18.51 2.06 -12.89
CA SER A 164 17.17 1.75 -13.39
C SER A 164 16.88 0.26 -13.26
N VAL A 165 15.75 -0.10 -12.66
CA VAL A 165 15.36 -1.50 -12.50
C VAL A 165 14.01 -1.74 -13.14
N SER A 166 13.95 -2.75 -14.00
CA SER A 166 12.76 -3.09 -14.78
C SER A 166 12.33 -4.51 -14.43
N PHE A 167 11.04 -4.68 -14.12
CA PHE A 167 10.44 -6.00 -13.89
C PHE A 167 9.15 -6.10 -14.69
N PRO A 168 8.94 -7.20 -15.42
CA PRO A 168 7.62 -7.49 -15.98
C PRO A 168 6.65 -7.72 -14.82
N ALA A 169 5.66 -6.83 -14.69
CA ALA A 169 4.54 -7.08 -13.80
C ALA A 169 3.68 -8.18 -14.44
N SER A 170 3.58 -9.35 -13.81
CA SER A 170 2.95 -10.56 -14.37
C SER A 170 1.46 -10.41 -14.76
N HIS A 171 0.84 -9.25 -14.48
CA HIS A 171 -0.57 -8.95 -14.71
C HIS A 171 -0.82 -7.53 -15.24
N LEU A 172 0.20 -6.84 -15.78
CA LEU A 172 0.03 -5.54 -16.44
C LEU A 172 0.60 -5.63 -17.85
N ASP A 173 -0.22 -5.34 -18.85
CA ASP A 173 0.19 -5.20 -20.24
C ASP A 173 0.78 -3.79 -20.47
N GLU A 174 1.90 -3.51 -19.81
CA GLU A 174 2.60 -2.22 -19.88
C GLU A 174 4.13 -2.42 -19.99
N GLU A 175 4.82 -1.57 -20.74
CA GLU A 175 6.29 -1.57 -20.76
C GLU A 175 6.83 -1.27 -19.34
N PRO A 176 7.79 -2.04 -18.81
CA PRO A 176 8.30 -1.80 -17.46
C PRO A 176 8.86 -0.38 -17.26
N SER A 177 8.65 0.20 -16.07
CA SER A 177 9.25 1.49 -15.72
C SER A 177 10.79 1.36 -15.53
N ALA A 178 11.53 2.28 -16.15
CA ALA A 178 12.99 2.39 -16.09
C ALA A 178 13.47 3.31 -14.95
N LEU A 179 12.69 3.46 -13.87
CA LEU A 179 13.09 4.26 -12.71
C LEU A 179 14.06 3.49 -11.80
N PRO A 180 14.90 4.18 -11.02
CA PRO A 180 15.66 3.55 -9.95
C PRO A 180 14.77 3.10 -8.79
N PHE A 181 15.32 2.34 -7.84
CA PHE A 181 14.59 1.87 -6.66
C PHE A 181 14.14 3.04 -5.77
N LEU A 182 15.03 4.02 -5.57
CA LEU A 182 14.77 5.32 -4.98
C LEU A 182 14.84 6.40 -6.06
N TYR A 183 13.85 7.27 -6.14
CA TYR A 183 13.83 8.36 -7.13
C TYR A 183 13.11 9.60 -6.58
N VAL A 184 13.20 10.71 -7.31
CA VAL A 184 12.50 11.95 -6.96
C VAL A 184 11.00 11.77 -7.22
N PRO A 185 10.10 11.99 -6.24
CA PRO A 185 8.67 11.86 -6.44
C PRO A 185 8.14 12.71 -7.61
N GLY A 186 7.13 12.19 -8.31
CA GLY A 186 6.54 12.86 -9.47
C GLY A 186 5.73 14.10 -9.12
N THR A 187 5.22 14.20 -7.89
CA THR A 187 4.46 15.36 -7.41
C THR A 187 5.34 16.25 -6.51
N PRO A 188 5.53 17.55 -6.83
CA PRO A 188 6.36 18.43 -6.01
C PRO A 188 5.66 18.79 -4.70
N ARG A 189 6.41 18.88 -3.58
CA ARG A 189 5.91 19.49 -2.33
C ARG A 189 6.04 21.02 -2.38
N LEU A 190 5.06 21.71 -1.79
CA LEU A 190 5.15 23.16 -1.54
C LEU A 190 6.28 23.48 -0.56
N THR A 191 6.41 22.66 0.48
CA THR A 191 7.46 22.78 1.49
C THR A 191 8.47 21.64 1.29
N PRO A 192 9.74 21.94 0.96
CA PRO A 192 10.79 20.93 0.89
C PRO A 192 10.94 20.22 2.23
N VAL A 193 11.06 18.90 2.18
CA VAL A 193 11.38 18.08 3.36
C VAL A 193 12.65 17.28 3.08
N PRO A 194 13.53 17.09 4.08
CA PRO A 194 14.65 16.16 3.94
C PRO A 194 14.14 14.76 3.60
N ASP A 195 14.94 14.03 2.81
CA ASP A 195 14.64 12.64 2.43
C ASP A 195 13.28 12.47 1.72
N ASP A 196 12.82 13.48 0.97
CA ASP A 196 11.61 13.38 0.12
C ASP A 196 11.89 12.46 -1.08
N VAL A 197 11.58 11.18 -0.90
CA VAL A 197 11.92 10.12 -1.85
C VAL A 197 10.68 9.33 -2.25
N ALA A 198 10.69 8.86 -3.49
CA ALA A 198 9.77 7.86 -3.97
C ALA A 198 10.44 6.49 -4.01
N VAL A 199 9.70 5.44 -3.65
CA VAL A 199 10.26 4.09 -3.49
C VAL A 199 9.48 3.04 -4.29
N ARG A 200 10.22 2.15 -4.96
CA ARG A 200 9.69 1.01 -5.70
C ARG A 200 9.89 -0.30 -4.92
N LEU A 201 9.32 -0.38 -3.73
CA LEU A 201 9.42 -1.57 -2.90
C LEU A 201 8.27 -2.55 -3.19
N PRO A 202 8.52 -3.76 -3.72
CA PRO A 202 7.50 -4.79 -3.87
C PRO A 202 7.26 -5.52 -2.54
N GLN A 203 6.14 -6.24 -2.46
CA GLN A 203 5.82 -7.10 -1.31
C GLN A 203 6.86 -8.21 -1.11
N ASP A 204 7.33 -8.80 -2.22
CA ASP A 204 8.30 -9.88 -2.23
C ASP A 204 9.59 -9.40 -2.92
N VAL A 205 10.62 -9.16 -2.10
CA VAL A 205 11.93 -8.70 -2.58
C VAL A 205 12.77 -9.83 -3.19
N THR A 206 12.41 -11.11 -3.03
CA THR A 206 13.20 -12.21 -3.62
C THR A 206 13.23 -12.14 -5.14
N ARG A 207 12.17 -11.59 -5.75
CA ARG A 207 12.12 -11.28 -7.19
C ARG A 207 13.17 -10.26 -7.62
N LEU A 208 13.53 -9.34 -6.72
CA LEU A 208 14.58 -8.35 -6.95
C LEU A 208 15.97 -9.01 -6.95
N GLY A 209 16.20 -10.02 -6.12
CA GLY A 209 17.47 -10.77 -6.10
C GLY A 209 17.80 -11.39 -7.46
N ARG A 210 16.81 -12.01 -8.14
CA ARG A 210 17.02 -12.57 -9.49
C ARG A 210 17.32 -11.51 -10.55
N ALA A 211 16.80 -10.30 -10.41
CA ALA A 211 17.14 -9.23 -11.33
C ALA A 211 18.52 -8.65 -11.03
N ALA A 212 18.89 -8.59 -9.76
CA ALA A 212 20.19 -8.14 -9.30
C ALA A 212 21.33 -8.96 -9.93
N GLU A 213 21.15 -10.27 -10.12
CA GLU A 213 22.12 -11.15 -10.80
C GLU A 213 22.55 -10.65 -12.20
N ARG A 214 21.74 -9.80 -12.84
CA ARG A 214 22.00 -9.26 -14.19
C ARG A 214 22.50 -7.81 -14.19
N MET A 215 22.69 -7.22 -13.01
CA MET A 215 23.07 -5.83 -12.83
C MET A 215 24.56 -5.71 -12.43
N PRO A 216 25.29 -4.68 -12.91
CA PRO A 216 26.56 -4.30 -12.30
C PRO A 216 26.37 -4.01 -10.80
N ASP A 217 27.28 -4.52 -9.95
CA ASP A 217 27.18 -4.43 -8.49
C ASP A 217 25.86 -4.99 -7.91
N GLY A 218 25.21 -5.92 -8.62
CA GLY A 218 23.89 -6.43 -8.28
C GLY A 218 23.77 -6.99 -6.87
N GLU A 219 24.75 -7.77 -6.41
CA GLU A 219 24.77 -8.32 -5.06
C GLU A 219 24.70 -7.21 -4.00
N ARG A 220 25.56 -6.19 -4.10
CA ARG A 220 25.59 -5.03 -3.20
C ARG A 220 24.30 -4.22 -3.29
N TRP A 221 23.75 -4.05 -4.48
CA TRP A 221 22.45 -3.40 -4.67
C TRP A 221 21.32 -4.18 -3.97
N TYR A 222 21.32 -5.50 -4.06
CA TYR A 222 20.29 -6.32 -3.42
C TYR A 222 20.43 -6.31 -1.89
N GLU A 223 21.65 -6.34 -1.36
CA GLU A 223 21.91 -6.15 0.07
C GLU A 223 21.36 -4.80 0.57
N ALA A 224 21.55 -3.73 -0.20
CA ALA A 224 20.99 -2.41 0.09
C ALA A 224 19.45 -2.43 0.13
N VAL A 225 18.82 -3.11 -0.82
CA VAL A 225 17.36 -3.31 -0.84
C VAL A 225 16.89 -4.09 0.39
N VAL A 226 17.61 -5.15 0.77
CA VAL A 226 17.29 -5.97 1.95
C VAL A 226 17.42 -5.15 3.24
N ARG A 227 18.48 -4.35 3.41
CA ARG A 227 18.64 -3.43 4.55
C ARG A 227 17.49 -2.42 4.63
N PHE A 228 17.14 -1.81 3.49
CA PHE A 228 16.02 -0.87 3.41
C PHE A 228 14.70 -1.55 3.79
N LYS A 229 14.43 -2.74 3.25
CA LYS A 229 13.23 -3.53 3.53
C LYS A 229 13.13 -3.91 5.01
N ALA A 230 14.22 -4.41 5.59
CA ALA A 230 14.26 -4.78 7.00
C ALA A 230 13.99 -3.58 7.91
N THR A 231 14.51 -2.41 7.56
CA THR A 231 14.22 -1.16 8.30
C THR A 231 12.77 -0.72 8.13
N ALA A 232 12.19 -0.86 6.94
CA ALA A 232 10.78 -0.55 6.71
C ALA A 232 9.85 -1.45 7.55
N ASP A 233 10.13 -2.76 7.60
CA ASP A 233 9.32 -3.72 8.37
C ASP A 233 9.54 -3.63 9.91
N ASP A 234 10.43 -2.76 10.39
CA ASP A 234 10.65 -2.58 11.82
C ASP A 234 9.46 -1.83 12.47
N PRO A 235 8.82 -2.39 13.51
CA PRO A 235 7.73 -1.74 14.25
C PRO A 235 8.08 -0.37 14.86
N GLU A 236 9.36 -0.04 15.05
CA GLU A 236 9.79 1.29 15.51
C GLU A 236 9.72 2.36 14.40
N VAL A 237 9.69 1.94 13.14
CA VAL A 237 9.77 2.83 11.97
C VAL A 237 8.40 3.06 11.33
N HIS A 238 7.51 2.06 11.40
CA HIS A 238 6.16 2.15 10.84
C HIS A 238 5.08 2.30 11.91
N GLN A 239 3.88 2.69 11.48
CA GLN A 239 2.70 2.74 12.33
C GLN A 239 1.76 1.59 12.00
N ALA A 240 1.26 0.92 13.04
CA ALA A 240 0.13 0.02 12.96
C ALA A 240 -1.14 0.75 13.43
N TYR A 241 -2.22 0.61 12.67
CA TYR A 241 -3.50 1.23 13.01
C TYR A 241 -4.67 0.33 12.61
N VAL A 242 -5.78 0.52 13.32
CA VAL A 242 -7.02 -0.20 13.05
C VAL A 242 -7.91 0.66 12.16
N MET A 243 -8.45 0.04 11.13
CA MET A 243 -9.52 0.62 10.30
C MET A 243 -10.83 -0.09 10.65
N GLU A 244 -11.83 0.69 10.99
CA GLU A 244 -13.22 0.26 11.18
C GLU A 244 -14.00 0.30 9.87
N ALA A 245 -15.19 -0.29 9.84
CA ALA A 245 -16.08 -0.18 8.69
C ALA A 245 -16.37 1.30 8.37
N GLY A 246 -16.15 1.70 7.12
CA GLY A 246 -16.29 3.09 6.67
C GLY A 246 -15.03 3.94 6.84
N ASP A 247 -13.93 3.39 7.35
CA ASP A 247 -12.67 4.13 7.34
C ASP A 247 -12.04 4.12 5.94
N VAL A 248 -11.51 5.26 5.52
CA VAL A 248 -10.81 5.44 4.24
C VAL A 248 -9.42 6.01 4.49
N VAL A 249 -8.40 5.40 3.91
CA VAL A 249 -7.07 5.97 3.83
C VAL A 249 -6.72 6.28 2.38
N VAL A 250 -6.20 7.48 2.13
CA VAL A 250 -5.65 7.89 0.83
C VAL A 250 -4.20 8.26 1.04
N ILE A 251 -3.28 7.57 0.38
CA ILE A 251 -1.84 7.81 0.50
C ILE A 251 -1.25 8.33 -0.82
N ASP A 252 -0.27 9.21 -0.73
CA ASP A 252 0.70 9.43 -1.80
C ASP A 252 1.55 8.17 -1.97
N ASN A 253 1.35 7.49 -3.09
CA ASN A 253 1.95 6.19 -3.39
C ASN A 253 3.42 6.32 -3.85
N ASP A 254 3.94 7.53 -4.05
CA ASP A 254 5.38 7.74 -4.12
C ASP A 254 5.99 7.69 -2.73
N ARG A 255 5.38 8.38 -1.76
CA ARG A 255 6.02 8.73 -0.47
C ARG A 255 5.68 7.82 0.70
N TYR A 256 4.63 7.02 0.57
CA TYR A 256 4.18 6.11 1.61
C TYR A 256 4.23 4.65 1.18
N GLY A 257 4.61 3.81 2.14
CA GLY A 257 4.41 2.38 2.11
C GLY A 257 3.20 1.98 2.91
N HIS A 258 2.58 0.87 2.49
CA HIS A 258 1.48 0.26 3.22
C HIS A 258 1.66 -1.25 3.32
N GLY A 259 0.96 -1.85 4.28
CA GLY A 259 0.98 -3.29 4.53
C GLY A 259 -0.13 -3.67 5.49
N ARG A 260 -0.06 -4.89 6.03
CA ARG A 260 -0.92 -5.34 7.13
C ARG A 260 -0.17 -6.28 8.06
N GLN A 261 -0.55 -6.25 9.33
CA GLN A 261 -0.18 -7.29 10.29
C GLN A 261 -0.86 -8.61 9.93
N GLU A 262 -0.63 -9.65 10.73
CA GLU A 262 -1.18 -10.97 10.49
C GLU A 262 -2.70 -10.93 10.45
N VAL A 263 -3.29 -11.60 9.46
CA VAL A 263 -4.73 -11.82 9.39
C VAL A 263 -5.04 -13.31 9.38
N VAL A 264 -5.95 -13.73 10.25
CA VAL A 264 -6.50 -15.08 10.25
C VAL A 264 -7.59 -15.14 9.16
N ALA A 265 -7.34 -15.86 8.07
CA ALA A 265 -8.28 -15.94 6.94
C ALA A 265 -9.42 -16.95 7.16
N THR A 266 -9.18 -17.99 7.97
CA THR A 266 -10.15 -19.06 8.21
C THR A 266 -10.10 -19.54 9.65
N ARG A 267 -11.24 -20.00 10.18
CA ARG A 267 -11.33 -20.70 11.47
C ARG A 267 -12.35 -21.84 11.41
N THR A 268 -12.24 -22.79 12.32
CA THR A 268 -13.25 -23.84 12.48
C THR A 268 -14.53 -23.22 13.04
N ALA A 269 -15.64 -23.42 12.33
CA ALA A 269 -16.97 -23.00 12.75
C ALA A 269 -17.55 -23.97 13.79
N PRO A 270 -18.57 -23.57 14.58
CA PRO A 270 -19.18 -24.42 15.61
C PRO A 270 -19.76 -25.75 15.09
N ASP A 271 -20.13 -25.81 13.82
CA ASP A 271 -20.62 -27.01 13.13
C ASP A 271 -19.49 -27.93 12.62
N GLY A 272 -18.22 -27.57 12.88
CA GLY A 272 -17.04 -28.27 12.37
C GLY A 272 -16.63 -27.86 10.96
N GLY A 273 -17.37 -26.95 10.31
CA GLY A 273 -17.05 -26.41 9.00
C GLY A 273 -15.89 -25.41 9.02
N THR A 274 -15.48 -24.93 7.84
CA THR A 274 -14.52 -23.82 7.71
C THR A 274 -15.28 -22.52 7.51
N ALA A 275 -15.17 -21.59 8.46
CA ALA A 275 -15.60 -20.21 8.27
C ALA A 275 -14.46 -19.41 7.64
N VAL A 276 -14.79 -18.48 6.74
CA VAL A 276 -13.86 -17.53 6.13
C VAL A 276 -14.06 -16.17 6.79
N ASN A 277 -12.96 -15.48 7.07
CA ASN A 277 -12.99 -14.14 7.64
C ASN A 277 -13.67 -13.17 6.64
N PRO A 278 -14.75 -12.45 7.03
CA PRO A 278 -15.50 -11.62 6.09
C PRO A 278 -14.77 -10.32 5.69
N ARG A 279 -13.57 -10.09 6.24
CA ARG A 279 -12.75 -8.91 5.98
C ARG A 279 -12.70 -8.54 4.50
N THR A 280 -13.11 -7.31 4.20
CA THR A 280 -13.22 -6.77 2.85
C THR A 280 -12.70 -5.34 2.79
N ILE A 281 -11.78 -5.07 1.85
CA ILE A 281 -11.26 -3.73 1.55
C ILE A 281 -11.54 -3.41 0.08
N TRP A 282 -11.94 -2.17 -0.20
CA TRP A 282 -12.04 -1.61 -1.54
C TRP A 282 -10.83 -0.73 -1.84
N SER A 283 -9.98 -1.16 -2.76
CA SER A 283 -8.76 -0.45 -3.13
C SER A 283 -8.87 0.16 -4.52
N VAL A 284 -8.44 1.42 -4.66
CA VAL A 284 -8.45 2.16 -5.93
C VAL A 284 -7.09 2.82 -6.13
N ASN A 285 -6.56 2.72 -7.36
CA ASN A 285 -5.33 3.40 -7.77
C ASN A 285 -5.72 4.65 -8.57
N ILE A 286 -5.01 5.76 -8.38
CA ILE A 286 -5.35 7.07 -8.95
C ILE A 286 -4.11 7.66 -9.63
N GLN A 287 -4.23 8.14 -10.88
CA GLN A 287 -3.19 8.83 -11.65
C GLN A 287 -3.21 10.33 -11.41
#